data_AF-C4Y4Y2-F1
#
_entry.id   AF-C4Y4Y2-F1
#
_cell.length_a   1.000
_cell.length_b   1.000
_cell.length_c   1.000
_cell.angle_alpha   90.00
_cell.angle_beta   90.00
_cell.angle_gamma   90.00
#
_symmetry.space_group_name_H-M   'P 1'
#
loop_
_entity.id
_entity.type
_entity.pdbx_description
1 polymer ?
#
loop_
_entity_poly.entity_id
_entity_poly.type
_entity_poly.pdbx_seq_one_letter_code
_entity_poly.pdbx_strand_id
1 'polypeptide(L)'
;MSTTAVEVSSTSSLGESGSPARWKAVYCADVYYRHIPTIDNFNIQDLNPFELEDRVFFPEWYYCFKEKFSKAVPTGRDYCTLSYDEYKSRFFGGQYVINQVPCSVYLFFVDCLRDLLEGKRFGQDFEHFTREYIENETIPNIDMESLESRVKITARQDLLKKWAVQGNYMPLLNHLLAFSSTPQTVWKFFIEAFASKFRKLTRSQKKDFIQSITDAQEIGTGITNQIRSWYEEMQEDMSPWRPK
;
A
#
# COMPACT_ATOMS: atom_id res chain seq x y z
N MET A 1 -19.60 -43.29 -58.34
CA MET A 1 -18.39 -42.53 -58.77
C MET A 1 -18.03 -41.65 -57.59
N SER A 2 -17.29 -42.08 -56.56
CA SER A 2 -15.88 -42.53 -56.50
C SER A 2 -14.90 -41.59 -57.18
N THR A 3 -14.24 -40.73 -56.38
CA THR A 3 -12.76 -40.54 -56.24
C THR A 3 -12.51 -39.43 -55.19
N THR A 4 -12.11 -39.78 -53.96
CA THR A 4 -10.75 -39.81 -53.36
C THR A 4 -10.10 -38.47 -53.00
N ALA A 5 -10.07 -38.24 -51.68
CA ALA A 5 -8.98 -37.83 -50.79
C ALA A 5 -7.77 -37.02 -51.32
N VAL A 6 -7.43 -35.96 -50.57
CA VAL A 6 -6.04 -35.67 -50.13
C VAL A 6 -6.10 -35.16 -48.68
N GLU A 7 -5.33 -35.81 -47.82
CA GLU A 7 -5.01 -35.44 -46.45
C GLU A 7 -4.13 -34.17 -46.40
N VAL A 8 -4.35 -33.31 -45.41
CA VAL A 8 -3.29 -32.45 -44.88
C VAL A 8 -3.31 -32.56 -43.37
N SER A 9 -2.42 -33.40 -42.84
CA SER A 9 -2.00 -33.39 -41.45
C SER A 9 -1.45 -32.00 -41.09
N SER A 10 -2.05 -31.36 -40.09
CA SER A 10 -1.46 -30.22 -39.40
C SER A 10 -1.30 -30.57 -37.93
N THR A 11 -0.08 -30.92 -37.58
CA THR A 11 0.44 -31.04 -36.22
C THR A 11 0.35 -29.68 -35.52
N SER A 12 -0.64 -29.50 -34.63
CA SER A 12 -0.59 -28.44 -33.62
C SER A 12 0.05 -28.99 -32.35
N SER A 13 1.37 -28.84 -32.31
CA SER A 13 2.09 -28.66 -31.06
C SER A 13 1.72 -27.31 -30.45
N LEU A 14 1.89 -27.18 -29.13
CA LEU A 14 1.72 -25.99 -28.29
C LEU A 14 0.33 -25.80 -27.68
N GLY A 15 0.18 -26.45 -26.53
CA GLY A 15 -0.57 -25.93 -25.40
C GLY A 15 0.25 -26.19 -24.15
N GLU A 16 1.44 -25.57 -24.07
CA GLU A 16 2.18 -25.48 -22.82
C GLU A 16 1.24 -24.84 -21.79
N SER A 17 0.71 -25.70 -20.92
CA SER A 17 0.10 -25.33 -19.67
C SER A 17 1.15 -24.51 -18.91
N GLY A 18 1.03 -23.19 -19.01
CA GLY A 18 1.73 -22.26 -18.16
C GLY A 18 1.35 -22.59 -16.73
N SER A 19 2.16 -23.40 -16.07
CA SER A 19 2.06 -23.61 -14.63
C SER A 19 2.09 -22.22 -13.99
N PRO A 20 1.07 -21.84 -13.20
CA PRO A 20 1.16 -20.63 -12.40
C PRO A 20 2.41 -20.78 -11.53
N ALA A 21 3.23 -19.72 -11.51
CA ALA A 21 4.48 -19.67 -10.77
C ALA A 21 4.30 -20.35 -9.41
N ARG A 22 4.95 -21.51 -9.24
CA ARG A 22 4.77 -22.40 -8.09
C ARG A 22 5.07 -21.59 -6.82
N TRP A 23 4.03 -21.17 -6.11
CA TRP A 23 4.16 -20.42 -4.86
C TRP A 23 4.98 -21.28 -3.90
N LYS A 24 6.26 -20.94 -3.73
CA LYS A 24 7.13 -21.69 -2.83
C LYS A 24 6.70 -21.37 -1.40
N ALA A 25 6.56 -22.39 -0.57
CA ALA A 25 6.48 -22.21 0.87
C ALA A 25 7.80 -21.55 1.35
N VAL A 26 7.68 -20.55 2.21
CA VAL A 26 8.80 -19.72 2.70
C VAL A 26 8.88 -19.75 4.23
N TYR A 27 7.78 -20.03 4.92
CA TYR A 27 7.67 -19.91 6.37
C TYR A 27 7.48 -21.28 7.04
N CYS A 28 8.28 -21.56 8.07
CA CYS A 28 8.03 -22.71 8.94
C CYS A 28 6.91 -22.35 9.93
N ALA A 29 5.74 -23.00 9.79
CA ALA A 29 4.56 -22.65 10.57
C ALA A 29 4.78 -22.77 12.09
N ASP A 30 5.52 -23.79 12.52
CA ASP A 30 5.87 -24.02 13.93
C ASP A 30 6.65 -22.87 14.57
N VAL A 31 7.50 -22.20 13.80
CA VAL A 31 8.25 -21.02 14.26
C VAL A 31 7.30 -19.85 14.45
N TYR A 32 6.45 -19.57 13.47
CA TYR A 32 5.62 -18.36 13.50
C TYR A 32 4.44 -18.46 14.45
N TYR A 33 3.84 -19.66 14.63
CA TYR A 33 2.70 -19.85 15.52
C TYR A 33 2.94 -19.33 16.94
N ARG A 34 4.16 -19.44 17.46
CA ARG A 34 4.52 -18.97 18.81
C ARG A 34 4.80 -17.47 18.90
N HIS A 35 4.96 -16.79 17.77
CA HIS A 35 5.37 -15.38 17.70
C HIS A 35 4.25 -14.48 17.16
N ILE A 36 3.05 -15.01 16.91
CA ILE A 36 1.91 -14.18 16.53
C ILE A 36 1.53 -13.34 17.76
N PRO A 37 1.52 -12.00 17.66
CA PRO A 37 1.13 -11.15 18.77
C PRO A 37 -0.31 -11.44 19.19
N THR A 38 -0.57 -11.31 20.49
CA THR A 38 -1.93 -11.22 21.04
C THR A 38 -2.21 -9.77 21.41
N ILE A 39 -3.49 -9.36 21.42
CA ILE A 39 -3.89 -8.00 21.82
C ILE A 39 -3.26 -7.62 23.17
N ASP A 40 -3.31 -8.52 24.14
CA ASP A 40 -2.83 -8.26 25.51
C ASP A 40 -1.34 -7.90 25.60
N ASN A 41 -0.53 -8.33 24.62
CA ASN A 41 0.91 -8.13 24.59
C ASN A 41 1.34 -7.11 23.53
N PHE A 42 0.39 -6.46 22.86
CA PHE A 42 0.64 -5.58 21.73
C PHE A 42 0.01 -4.22 21.96
N ASN A 43 0.80 -3.15 21.86
CA ASN A 43 0.25 -1.79 21.95
C ASN A 43 -0.49 -1.44 20.66
N ILE A 44 -1.79 -1.71 20.63
CA ILE A 44 -2.67 -1.46 19.47
C ILE A 44 -2.58 -0.01 18.98
N GLN A 45 -2.33 0.96 19.87
CA GLN A 45 -2.24 2.37 19.47
C GLN A 45 -1.05 2.65 18.54
N ASP A 46 -0.02 1.81 18.53
CA ASP A 46 1.10 1.95 17.58
C ASP A 46 0.64 1.70 16.13
N LEU A 47 -0.43 0.91 15.94
CA LEU A 47 -1.06 0.67 14.65
C LEU A 47 -1.99 1.80 14.22
N ASN A 48 -2.45 2.65 15.14
CA ASN A 48 -3.32 3.77 14.85
C ASN A 48 -2.57 4.81 13.99
N PRO A 49 -2.95 5.07 12.73
CA PRO A 49 -2.24 6.02 11.89
C PRO A 49 -2.45 7.47 12.31
N PHE A 50 -3.70 7.84 12.55
CA PHE A 50 -4.16 9.17 12.93
C PHE A 50 -5.64 9.10 13.34
N GLU A 51 -6.15 10.16 13.96
CA GLU A 51 -7.57 10.22 14.32
C GLU A 51 -8.48 10.30 13.09
N LEU A 52 -9.42 9.35 12.98
CA LEU A 52 -10.36 9.35 11.88
C LEU A 52 -11.60 10.19 12.23
N GLU A 53 -11.62 11.43 11.73
CA GLU A 53 -12.70 12.39 11.96
C GLU A 53 -13.87 12.23 10.98
N ASP A 54 -13.59 11.74 9.76
CA ASP A 54 -14.56 11.63 8.68
C ASP A 54 -14.35 10.33 7.87
N ARG A 55 -15.46 9.69 7.47
CA ARG A 55 -15.46 8.44 6.72
C ARG A 55 -14.74 8.55 5.37
N VAL A 56 -14.72 9.73 4.74
CA VAL A 56 -14.01 9.95 3.48
C VAL A 56 -12.51 9.66 3.58
N PHE A 57 -11.92 9.76 4.77
CA PHE A 57 -10.50 9.49 5.01
C PHE A 57 -10.22 8.05 5.42
N PHE A 58 -11.23 7.19 5.51
CA PHE A 58 -11.05 5.79 5.88
C PHE A 58 -10.12 5.02 4.92
N PRO A 59 -10.13 5.23 3.58
CA PRO A 59 -9.16 4.59 2.69
C PRO A 59 -7.71 4.94 3.04
N GLU A 60 -7.40 6.23 3.30
CA GLU A 60 -6.08 6.69 3.76
C GLU A 60 -5.70 6.07 5.10
N TRP A 61 -6.63 6.07 6.04
CA TRP A 61 -6.44 5.50 7.36
C TRP A 61 -6.14 4.00 7.27
N TYR A 62 -6.97 3.25 6.54
CA TYR A 62 -6.84 1.81 6.39
C TYR A 62 -5.54 1.41 5.67
N TYR A 63 -5.13 2.17 4.64
CA TYR A 63 -3.84 1.99 3.98
C TYR A 63 -2.69 2.11 4.98
N CYS A 64 -2.67 3.17 5.79
CA CYS A 64 -1.61 3.38 6.78
C CYS A 64 -1.65 2.32 7.90
N PHE A 65 -2.84 1.89 8.31
CA PHE A 65 -3.01 0.79 9.26
C PHE A 65 -2.40 -0.50 8.73
N LYS A 66 -2.68 -0.89 7.48
CA LYS A 66 -2.07 -2.06 6.83
C LYS A 66 -0.55 -1.96 6.76
N GLU A 67 -0.02 -0.79 6.41
CA GLU A 67 1.43 -0.55 6.38
C GLU A 67 2.08 -0.72 7.75
N LYS A 68 1.43 -0.29 8.83
CA LYS A 68 1.92 -0.50 10.20
C LYS A 68 1.77 -1.96 10.63
N PHE A 69 0.62 -2.57 10.37
CA PHE A 69 0.31 -3.97 10.70
C PHE A 69 1.29 -4.93 10.02
N SER A 70 1.53 -4.74 8.72
CA SER A 70 2.43 -5.58 7.94
C SER A 70 3.88 -5.59 8.44
N LYS A 71 4.31 -4.51 9.12
CA LYS A 71 5.63 -4.38 9.75
C LYS A 71 5.65 -4.93 11.17
N ALA A 72 4.54 -4.80 11.89
CA ALA A 72 4.41 -5.22 13.28
C ALA A 72 4.21 -6.74 13.43
N VAL A 73 3.52 -7.38 12.49
CA VAL A 73 3.16 -8.80 12.57
C VAL A 73 4.14 -9.65 11.76
N PRO A 74 4.69 -10.73 12.34
CA PRO A 74 5.47 -11.70 11.58
C PRO A 74 4.66 -12.24 10.40
N THR A 75 5.24 -12.24 9.20
CA THR A 75 4.55 -12.59 7.93
C THR A 75 3.38 -11.68 7.52
N GLY A 76 3.16 -10.57 8.24
CA GLY A 76 2.06 -9.63 8.00
C GLY A 76 2.09 -8.98 6.62
N ARG A 77 3.29 -8.79 6.02
CA ARG A 77 3.42 -8.32 4.64
C ARG A 77 2.69 -9.25 3.65
N ASP A 78 2.97 -10.54 3.70
CA ASP A 78 2.34 -11.53 2.81
C ASP A 78 0.83 -11.58 3.07
N TYR A 79 0.39 -11.51 4.34
CA TYR A 79 -1.04 -11.46 4.70
C TYR A 79 -1.77 -10.24 4.09
N CYS A 80 -1.14 -9.06 4.12
CA CYS A 80 -1.73 -7.82 3.63
C CYS A 80 -1.75 -7.69 2.09
N THR A 81 -0.97 -8.52 1.37
CA THR A 81 -0.82 -8.42 -0.09
C THR A 81 -1.38 -9.60 -0.89
N LEU A 82 -1.41 -10.80 -0.31
CA LEU A 82 -1.85 -12.03 -0.99
C LEU A 82 -3.30 -12.34 -0.62
N SER A 83 -4.01 -13.15 -1.42
CA SER A 83 -5.27 -13.76 -0.97
C SER A 83 -5.04 -14.69 0.23
N TYR A 84 -6.09 -15.07 0.95
CA TYR A 84 -5.97 -15.96 2.11
C TYR A 84 -5.35 -17.32 1.73
N ASP A 85 -5.76 -17.90 0.60
CA ASP A 85 -5.24 -19.18 0.12
C ASP A 85 -3.78 -19.09 -0.32
N GLU A 86 -3.42 -18.02 -1.04
CA GLU A 86 -2.03 -17.75 -1.42
C GLU A 86 -1.15 -17.54 -0.18
N TYR A 87 -1.61 -16.76 0.79
CA TYR A 87 -0.91 -16.55 2.06
C TYR A 87 -0.72 -17.86 2.83
N LYS A 88 -1.77 -18.69 2.93
CA LYS A 88 -1.68 -20.01 3.56
C LYS A 88 -0.67 -20.92 2.87
N SER A 89 -0.57 -20.86 1.54
CA SER A 89 0.40 -21.65 0.76
C SER A 89 1.87 -21.29 1.04
N ARG A 90 2.12 -20.16 1.71
CA ARG A 90 3.48 -19.72 2.11
C ARG A 90 4.04 -20.52 3.27
N PHE A 91 3.23 -21.32 3.96
CA PHE A 91 3.66 -22.05 5.14
C PHE A 91 3.94 -23.53 4.84
N PHE A 92 4.98 -24.07 5.48
CA PHE A 92 5.26 -25.51 5.53
C PHE A 92 5.39 -25.98 6.99
N GLY A 93 5.21 -27.28 7.23
CA GLY A 93 5.22 -27.87 8.57
C GLY A 93 4.01 -28.78 8.81
N GLY A 94 3.65 -28.97 10.08
CA GLY A 94 2.46 -29.75 10.44
C GLY A 94 1.17 -29.11 9.94
N GLN A 95 0.27 -29.89 9.33
CA GLN A 95 -0.96 -29.38 8.71
C GLN A 95 -1.83 -28.58 9.69
N TYR A 96 -1.88 -29.01 10.95
CA TYR A 96 -2.56 -28.27 12.01
C TYR A 96 -2.02 -26.85 12.13
N VAL A 97 -0.69 -26.69 12.21
CA VAL A 97 -0.04 -25.39 12.42
C VAL A 97 -0.12 -24.52 11.16
N ILE A 98 -0.04 -25.11 9.97
CA ILE A 98 -0.28 -24.42 8.68
C ILE A 98 -1.69 -23.81 8.64
N ASN A 99 -2.69 -24.46 9.26
CA ASN A 99 -4.03 -23.90 9.33
C ASN A 99 -4.16 -22.83 10.42
N GLN A 100 -3.45 -22.99 11.55
CA GLN A 100 -3.57 -22.10 12.69
C GLN A 100 -2.89 -20.75 12.45
N VAL A 101 -1.67 -20.71 11.90
CA VAL A 101 -0.92 -19.45 11.73
C VAL A 101 -1.71 -18.41 10.92
N PRO A 102 -2.25 -18.73 9.73
CA PRO A 102 -3.04 -17.76 8.99
C PRO A 102 -4.32 -17.33 9.69
N CYS A 103 -4.97 -18.26 10.40
CA CYS A 103 -6.18 -17.97 11.16
C CYS A 103 -5.89 -17.02 12.33
N SER A 104 -4.80 -17.24 13.07
CA SER A 104 -4.38 -16.37 14.17
C SER A 104 -4.00 -14.97 13.69
N VAL A 105 -3.28 -14.83 12.58
CA VAL A 105 -2.99 -13.51 11.98
C VAL A 105 -4.27 -12.82 11.53
N TYR A 106 -5.20 -13.58 10.94
CA TYR A 106 -6.52 -13.06 10.54
C TYR A 106 -7.32 -12.54 11.73
N LEU A 107 -7.42 -13.32 12.82
CA LEU A 107 -8.15 -12.91 14.02
C LEU A 107 -7.49 -11.69 14.66
N PHE A 108 -6.16 -11.68 14.75
CA PHE A 108 -5.42 -10.54 15.29
C PHE A 108 -5.64 -9.25 14.48
N PHE A 109 -5.72 -9.35 13.14
CA PHE A 109 -6.05 -8.21 12.28
C PHE A 109 -7.46 -7.67 12.57
N VAL A 110 -8.45 -8.57 12.62
CA VAL A 110 -9.86 -8.24 12.92
C VAL A 110 -9.97 -7.55 14.27
N ASP A 111 -9.30 -8.11 15.27
CA ASP A 111 -9.25 -7.60 16.63
C ASP A 111 -8.63 -6.20 16.70
N CYS A 112 -7.44 -6.02 16.11
CA CYS A 112 -6.79 -4.70 16.07
C CYS A 112 -7.66 -3.65 15.38
N LEU A 113 -8.29 -4.02 14.25
CA LEU A 113 -9.13 -3.09 13.51
C LEU A 113 -10.39 -2.75 14.30
N ARG A 114 -11.03 -3.73 14.93
CA ARG A 114 -12.20 -3.50 15.79
C ARG A 114 -11.85 -2.57 16.95
N ASP A 115 -10.79 -2.84 17.70
CA ASP A 115 -10.40 -2.05 18.87
C ASP A 115 -10.05 -0.60 18.50
N LEU A 116 -9.39 -0.39 17.36
CA LEU A 116 -9.06 0.96 16.87
C LEU A 116 -10.28 1.78 16.43
N LEU A 117 -11.34 1.09 16.01
CA LEU A 117 -12.56 1.70 15.49
C LEU A 117 -13.71 1.67 16.49
N GLU A 118 -13.56 0.96 17.60
CA GLU A 118 -14.55 0.90 18.67
C GLU A 118 -14.82 2.30 19.24
N GLY A 119 -16.10 2.62 19.43
CA GLY A 119 -16.53 3.93 19.91
C GLY A 119 -16.34 5.08 18.90
N LYS A 120 -15.73 4.84 17.73
CA LYS A 120 -15.71 5.82 16.65
C LYS A 120 -17.05 5.80 15.91
N ARG A 121 -17.57 6.97 15.58
CA ARG A 121 -18.90 7.13 14.96
C ARG A 121 -19.10 6.27 13.71
N PHE A 122 -18.05 6.09 12.91
CA PHE A 122 -18.10 5.31 11.68
C PHE A 122 -17.82 3.82 11.89
N GLY A 123 -17.20 3.41 13.01
CA GLY A 123 -16.90 2.00 13.28
C GLY A 123 -18.16 1.18 13.56
N GLN A 124 -19.25 1.83 13.97
CA GLN A 124 -20.56 1.21 14.19
C GLN A 124 -21.25 0.78 12.89
N ASP A 125 -20.85 1.35 11.75
CA ASP A 125 -21.45 1.07 10.45
C ASP A 125 -20.83 -0.16 9.77
N PHE A 126 -19.77 -0.72 10.33
CA PHE A 126 -19.06 -1.87 9.74
C PHE A 126 -19.65 -3.18 10.26
N GLU A 127 -20.21 -3.98 9.36
CA GLU A 127 -20.75 -5.30 9.67
C GLU A 127 -19.63 -6.29 10.05
N HIS A 128 -18.49 -6.19 9.37
CA HIS A 128 -17.34 -7.06 9.54
C HIS A 128 -16.03 -6.27 9.46
N PHE A 129 -15.04 -6.67 10.27
CA PHE A 129 -13.70 -6.07 10.31
C PHE A 129 -12.64 -6.91 9.58
N THR A 130 -13.08 -7.80 8.69
CA THR A 130 -12.16 -8.67 7.94
C THR A 130 -11.52 -7.88 6.81
N ARG A 131 -10.25 -8.19 6.48
CA ARG A 131 -9.55 -7.54 5.36
C ARG A 131 -10.36 -7.58 4.07
N GLU A 132 -10.90 -8.74 3.74
CA GLU A 132 -11.68 -8.96 2.52
C GLU A 132 -12.94 -8.10 2.47
N TYR A 133 -13.70 -8.03 3.57
CA TYR A 133 -14.89 -7.20 3.63
C TYR A 133 -14.55 -5.70 3.56
N ILE A 134 -13.49 -5.28 4.25
CA ILE A 134 -13.07 -3.88 4.21
C ILE A 134 -12.66 -3.46 2.80
N GLU A 135 -11.86 -4.29 2.13
CA GLU A 135 -11.29 -3.99 0.81
C GLU A 135 -12.34 -4.08 -0.32
N ASN A 136 -13.28 -5.02 -0.24
CA ASN A 136 -14.24 -5.28 -1.31
C ASN A 136 -15.64 -4.68 -1.08
N GLU A 137 -16.04 -4.47 0.17
CA GLU A 137 -17.39 -3.98 0.50
C GLU A 137 -17.35 -2.60 1.17
N THR A 138 -16.48 -2.39 2.15
CA THR A 138 -16.51 -1.15 2.93
C THR A 138 -15.95 0.04 2.15
N ILE A 139 -14.72 -0.08 1.64
CA ILE A 139 -14.03 1.01 0.92
C ILE A 139 -14.77 1.39 -0.38
N PRO A 140 -15.20 0.43 -1.24
CA PRO A 140 -15.91 0.77 -2.47
C PRO A 140 -17.25 1.47 -2.25
N ASN A 141 -17.90 1.26 -1.10
CA ASN A 141 -19.17 1.90 -0.75
C ASN A 141 -19.01 3.30 -0.10
N ILE A 142 -17.78 3.80 0.07
CA ILE A 142 -17.57 5.19 0.49
C ILE A 142 -17.78 6.11 -0.70
N ASP A 143 -18.73 7.04 -0.59
CA ASP A 143 -18.96 8.06 -1.62
C ASP A 143 -17.80 9.07 -1.66
N MET A 144 -16.83 8.79 -2.53
CA MET A 144 -15.68 9.67 -2.79
C MET A 144 -15.94 10.66 -3.94
N GLU A 145 -17.01 10.48 -4.71
CA GLU A 145 -17.29 11.24 -5.93
C GLU A 145 -18.18 12.46 -5.69
N SER A 146 -18.91 12.49 -4.57
CA SER A 146 -19.65 13.69 -4.18
C SER A 146 -18.75 14.92 -4.10
N LEU A 147 -19.33 16.08 -4.41
CA LEU A 147 -18.61 17.35 -4.34
C LEU A 147 -18.02 17.60 -2.94
N GLU A 148 -18.75 17.24 -1.90
CA GLU A 148 -18.30 17.38 -0.51
C GLU A 148 -17.06 16.53 -0.23
N SER A 149 -17.09 15.23 -0.56
CA SER A 149 -15.95 14.33 -0.39
C SER A 149 -14.73 14.80 -1.17
N ARG A 150 -14.92 15.21 -2.43
CA ARG A 150 -13.84 15.73 -3.27
C ARG A 150 -13.20 16.99 -2.69
N VAL A 151 -14.00 17.90 -2.11
CA VAL A 151 -13.49 19.09 -1.43
C VAL A 151 -12.67 18.70 -0.20
N LYS A 152 -13.15 17.76 0.63
CA LYS A 152 -12.42 17.28 1.82
C LYS A 152 -11.10 16.61 1.45
N ILE A 153 -11.10 15.72 0.47
CA ILE A 153 -9.89 15.04 -0.04
C ILE A 153 -8.90 16.08 -0.58
N THR A 154 -9.36 17.04 -1.38
CA THR A 154 -8.49 18.09 -1.93
C THR A 154 -7.87 18.96 -0.83
N ALA A 155 -8.68 19.38 0.16
CA ALA A 155 -8.20 20.18 1.28
C ALA A 155 -7.15 19.42 2.11
N ARG A 156 -7.39 18.12 2.36
CA ARG A 156 -6.44 17.23 3.02
C ARG A 156 -5.13 17.13 2.23
N GLN A 157 -5.20 16.92 0.92
CA GLN A 157 -4.04 16.85 0.04
C GLN A 157 -3.22 18.15 0.05
N ASP A 158 -3.87 19.32 0.01
CA ASP A 158 -3.19 20.62 0.04
C ASP A 158 -2.50 20.89 1.39
N LEU A 159 -3.08 20.44 2.49
CA LEU A 159 -2.41 20.44 3.80
C LEU A 159 -1.16 19.56 3.77
N LEU A 160 -1.27 18.34 3.23
CA LEU A 160 -0.18 17.38 3.16
C LEU A 160 0.96 17.85 2.24
N LYS A 161 0.65 18.54 1.15
CA LYS A 161 1.64 19.24 0.30
C LYS A 161 2.48 20.23 1.11
N LYS A 162 1.85 21.01 2.00
CA LYS A 162 2.59 21.96 2.85
C LYS A 162 3.55 21.24 3.79
N TRP A 163 3.14 20.11 4.38
CA TRP A 163 4.01 19.29 5.24
C TRP A 163 5.16 18.67 4.46
N ALA A 164 4.89 18.20 3.24
CA ALA A 164 5.92 17.68 2.34
C ALA A 164 6.94 18.74 1.95
N VAL A 165 6.61 20.03 1.93
CA VAL A 165 7.59 21.11 1.69
C VAL A 165 8.50 21.39 2.91
N GLN A 166 8.03 21.00 4.10
CA GLN A 166 8.68 21.25 5.41
C GLN A 166 9.60 20.12 5.88
N GLY A 167 9.65 18.99 5.19
CA GLY A 167 10.43 17.82 5.61
C GLY A 167 9.58 16.55 5.78
N ASN A 168 8.26 16.69 5.95
CA ASN A 168 7.39 15.59 6.32
C ASN A 168 6.55 15.11 5.12
N TYR A 169 7.18 14.35 4.23
CA TYR A 169 6.58 13.93 2.95
C TYR A 169 5.75 12.65 3.02
N MET A 170 6.03 11.77 3.98
CA MET A 170 5.42 10.44 4.04
C MET A 170 3.88 10.48 4.13
N PRO A 171 3.27 11.42 4.88
CA PRO A 171 1.81 11.56 4.90
C PRO A 171 1.21 11.87 3.52
N LEU A 172 1.84 12.75 2.72
CA LEU A 172 1.37 13.02 1.35
C LEU A 172 1.47 11.78 0.47
N LEU A 173 2.60 11.07 0.53
CA LEU A 173 2.80 9.86 -0.26
C LEU A 173 1.75 8.79 0.09
N ASN A 174 1.54 8.53 1.38
CA ASN A 174 0.55 7.55 1.82
C ASN A 174 -0.87 7.92 1.40
N HIS A 175 -1.24 9.20 1.49
CA HIS A 175 -2.53 9.69 1.00
C HIS A 175 -2.69 9.39 -0.50
N LEU A 176 -1.72 9.75 -1.32
CA LEU A 176 -1.79 9.52 -2.76
C LEU A 176 -1.88 8.04 -3.13
N LEU A 177 -1.14 7.18 -2.43
CA LEU A 177 -1.16 5.72 -2.64
C LEU A 177 -2.49 5.10 -2.19
N ALA A 178 -3.05 5.57 -1.07
CA ALA A 178 -4.34 5.09 -0.58
C ALA A 178 -5.50 5.37 -1.56
N PHE A 179 -5.43 6.49 -2.29
CA PHE A 179 -6.37 6.83 -3.35
C PHE A 179 -5.92 6.34 -4.75
N SER A 180 -5.07 5.30 -4.80
CA SER A 180 -4.64 4.64 -6.04
C SER A 180 -4.02 5.58 -7.09
N SER A 181 -3.32 6.64 -6.67
CA SER A 181 -2.62 7.53 -7.59
C SER A 181 -1.55 6.78 -8.37
N THR A 182 -1.48 7.01 -9.69
CA THR A 182 -0.40 6.45 -10.52
C THR A 182 0.96 7.03 -10.14
N PRO A 183 2.09 6.35 -10.41
CA PRO A 183 3.42 6.89 -10.17
C PRO A 183 3.64 8.29 -10.78
N GLN A 184 3.11 8.52 -11.98
CA GLN A 184 3.17 9.82 -12.67
C GLN A 184 2.38 10.89 -11.91
N THR A 185 1.22 10.53 -11.36
CA THR A 185 0.39 11.43 -10.55
C THR A 185 1.08 11.77 -9.24
N VAL A 186 1.71 10.79 -8.59
CA VAL A 186 2.51 11.01 -7.37
C VAL A 186 3.63 12.02 -7.64
N TRP A 187 4.42 11.79 -8.68
CA TRP A 187 5.50 12.72 -9.07
C TRP A 187 4.98 14.11 -9.39
N LYS A 188 3.86 14.24 -10.12
CA LYS A 188 3.22 15.53 -10.38
C LYS A 188 2.93 16.28 -9.07
N PHE A 189 2.35 15.62 -8.08
CA PHE A 189 2.02 16.26 -6.81
C PHE A 189 3.24 16.71 -6.02
N PHE A 190 4.30 15.89 -6.02
CA PHE A 190 5.57 16.27 -5.41
C PHE A 190 6.20 17.46 -6.14
N ILE A 191 6.29 17.44 -7.46
CA ILE A 191 6.81 18.58 -8.25
C ILE A 191 6.01 19.85 -7.97
N GLU A 192 4.67 19.77 -7.96
CA GLU A 192 3.78 20.90 -7.65
C GLU A 192 4.02 21.46 -6.24
N ALA A 193 4.18 20.60 -5.24
CA ALA A 193 4.46 21.02 -3.87
C ALA A 193 5.73 21.89 -3.81
N PHE A 194 6.75 21.54 -4.59
CA PHE A 194 8.03 22.25 -4.65
C PHE A 194 8.09 23.36 -5.72
N ALA A 195 7.07 23.51 -6.57
CA ALA A 195 7.06 24.47 -7.67
C ALA A 195 7.19 25.93 -7.21
N SER A 196 6.67 26.28 -6.03
CA SER A 196 6.80 27.62 -5.44
C SER A 196 8.25 27.97 -5.12
N LYS A 197 9.05 27.00 -4.67
CA LYS A 197 10.50 27.12 -4.47
C LYS A 197 11.24 27.18 -5.81
N PHE A 198 10.78 26.40 -6.79
CA PHE A 198 11.36 26.35 -8.14
C PHE A 198 11.40 27.72 -8.85
N ARG A 199 10.40 28.57 -8.61
CA ARG A 199 10.35 29.92 -9.21
C ARG A 199 11.53 30.81 -8.82
N LYS A 200 12.12 30.59 -7.64
CA LYS A 200 13.22 31.40 -7.09
C LYS A 200 14.62 30.90 -7.50
N LEU A 201 14.68 29.78 -8.24
CA LEU A 201 15.94 29.15 -8.62
C LEU A 201 16.59 29.79 -9.85
N THR A 202 17.92 29.78 -9.87
CA THR A 202 18.74 30.02 -11.06
C THR A 202 18.55 28.91 -12.10
N ARG A 203 18.99 29.16 -13.35
CA ARG A 203 18.91 28.15 -14.41
C ARG A 203 19.68 26.86 -14.10
N SER A 204 20.85 26.96 -13.45
CA SER A 204 21.62 25.78 -13.04
C SER A 204 20.84 24.96 -12.02
N GLN A 205 20.38 25.59 -10.96
CA GLN A 205 19.59 24.93 -9.91
C GLN A 205 18.32 24.28 -10.46
N LYS A 206 17.65 24.89 -11.43
CA LYS A 206 16.49 24.27 -12.10
C LYS A 206 16.88 22.99 -12.84
N LYS A 207 18.04 22.97 -13.49
CA LYS A 207 18.57 21.78 -14.17
C LYS A 207 18.90 20.69 -13.16
N ASP A 208 19.58 21.06 -12.07
CA ASP A 208 19.97 20.12 -11.01
C ASP A 208 18.74 19.50 -10.34
N PHE A 209 17.69 20.30 -10.10
CA PHE A 209 16.41 19.81 -9.59
C PHE A 209 15.75 18.80 -10.53
N ILE A 210 15.66 19.10 -11.83
CA ILE A 210 15.10 18.17 -12.82
C ILE A 210 15.93 16.88 -12.90
N GLN A 211 17.25 16.99 -12.81
CA GLN A 211 18.14 15.84 -12.83
C GLN A 211 17.89 14.94 -11.61
N SER A 212 17.78 15.51 -10.40
CA SER A 212 17.50 14.74 -9.18
C SER A 212 16.19 13.91 -9.26
N ILE A 213 15.17 14.45 -9.94
CA ILE A 213 13.90 13.72 -10.15
C ILE A 213 14.12 12.56 -11.12
N THR A 214 14.84 12.81 -12.22
CA THR A 214 15.16 11.77 -13.22
C THR A 214 15.94 10.63 -12.57
N ASP A 215 16.99 10.96 -11.82
CA ASP A 215 17.84 10.00 -11.13
C ASP A 215 17.00 9.15 -10.15
N ALA A 216 16.17 9.79 -9.34
CA ALA A 216 15.28 9.10 -8.41
C ALA A 216 14.25 8.20 -9.09
N GLN A 217 13.76 8.56 -10.28
CA GLN A 217 12.86 7.72 -11.08
C GLN A 217 13.55 6.46 -11.60
N GLU A 218 14.88 6.48 -11.77
CA GLU A 218 15.69 5.36 -12.24
C GLU A 218 16.15 4.42 -11.11
N ILE A 219 16.24 4.91 -9.86
CA ILE A 219 16.81 4.19 -8.71
C ILE A 219 15.98 2.98 -8.22
N GLY A 220 14.73 2.78 -8.66
CA GLY A 220 13.99 1.58 -8.25
C GLY A 220 12.64 1.34 -8.91
N THR A 221 12.10 0.14 -8.68
CA THR A 221 10.84 -0.35 -9.28
C THR A 221 9.57 0.13 -8.55
N GLY A 222 9.69 0.88 -7.45
CA GLY A 222 8.55 1.29 -6.64
C GLY A 222 8.58 2.78 -6.30
N ILE A 223 7.45 3.46 -6.56
CA ILE A 223 7.29 4.90 -6.32
C ILE A 223 7.64 5.32 -4.89
N THR A 224 7.37 4.48 -3.89
CA THR A 224 7.73 4.75 -2.50
C THR A 224 9.23 4.89 -2.29
N ASN A 225 10.04 4.03 -2.94
CA ASN A 225 11.49 4.10 -2.85
C ASN A 225 12.03 5.28 -3.65
N GLN A 226 11.47 5.54 -4.84
CA GLN A 226 11.86 6.69 -5.66
C GLN A 226 11.67 8.01 -4.90
N ILE A 227 10.49 8.22 -4.30
CA ILE A 227 10.20 9.43 -3.52
C ILE A 227 11.08 9.51 -2.27
N ARG A 228 11.31 8.39 -1.57
CA ARG A 228 12.19 8.36 -0.39
C ARG A 228 13.61 8.80 -0.73
N SER A 229 14.23 8.16 -1.72
CA SER A 229 15.61 8.45 -2.11
C SER A 229 15.75 9.90 -2.58
N TRP A 230 14.82 10.38 -3.41
CA TRP A 230 14.79 11.78 -3.82
C TRP A 230 14.74 12.73 -2.63
N TYR A 231 13.91 12.43 -1.63
CA TYR A 231 13.74 13.27 -0.47
C TYR A 231 14.94 13.26 0.47
N GLU A 232 15.59 12.10 0.63
CA GLU A 232 16.83 11.94 1.40
C GLU A 232 17.97 12.74 0.76
N GLU A 233 18.16 12.65 -0.56
CA GLU A 233 19.14 13.45 -1.31
C GLU A 233 18.88 14.95 -1.15
N MET A 234 17.63 15.39 -1.27
CA MET A 234 17.25 16.79 -1.05
C MET A 234 17.51 17.29 0.39
N GLN A 235 17.53 16.39 1.38
CA GLN A 235 17.85 16.70 2.78
C GLN A 235 19.34 16.65 3.10
N GLU A 236 20.17 15.98 2.30
CA GLU A 236 21.61 15.98 2.49
C GLU A 236 22.26 17.21 1.83
N ASP A 237 21.73 17.67 0.68
CA ASP A 237 22.30 18.74 -0.15
C ASP A 237 21.87 20.18 0.27
N MET A 238 21.71 20.40 1.58
CA MET A 238 20.99 21.56 2.14
C MET A 238 21.73 22.90 2.12
N SER A 239 21.83 23.51 0.94
CA SER A 239 22.21 24.92 0.80
C SER A 239 21.20 25.80 0.03
N PRO A 240 20.50 25.34 -1.03
CA PRO A 240 19.53 26.20 -1.74
C PRO A 240 18.03 25.99 -1.42
N TRP A 241 17.64 24.86 -0.82
CA TRP A 241 16.25 24.36 -0.92
C TRP A 241 15.35 24.60 0.31
N ARG A 242 15.91 25.12 1.41
CA ARG A 242 15.15 25.45 2.64
C ARG A 242 14.60 26.88 2.60
N PRO A 243 13.37 27.12 3.12
CA PRO A 243 12.97 28.45 3.54
C PRO A 243 13.94 28.93 4.63
N LYS A 244 14.39 30.18 4.55
CA LYS A 244 14.88 30.90 5.74
C LYS A 244 13.70 31.24 6.63
#